data_AF-A0A166Z979-F1
#
_entry.id   AF-A0A166Z979-F1
#
_cell.length_a   1.000
_cell.length_b   1.000
_cell.length_c   1.000
_cell.angle_alpha   90.00
_cell.angle_beta   90.00
_cell.angle_gamma   90.00
#
_symmetry.space_group_name_H-M   'P 1'
#
loop_
_entity.id
_entity.type
_entity.pdbx_description
1 polymer ?
#
loop_
_entity_poly.entity_id
_entity_poly.type
_entity_poly.pdbx_seq_one_letter_code
_entity_poly.pdbx_strand_id
1 'polypeptide(L)'
;MQAAMETQGVINTRKMRYTGRGLSCLKSGRLNPPRDVPCLEKLGSQGPFKSRHWSRSEVGLRPSPLASHQGRRIGSFPLTSQLAGWVCDAFTNYKPSADVMDLVRPFSAEFHRVLERERAESTGLHDLDLVELTYQVTLEVCGEILLAATANGNSGEIQNEFHSSHAARDEHFSPWGKLLTGLVCDPPIISQFPFYLMMCQSFGLESNSSQENYVYSALTGVDWARGKNVYSDRFKAFEEHARASVPNLDDKLSGQDRSFWRISLAYLAAMNKIENSRAFTTPRVSHIKTGLEPLLLMAVRGFDTIGSAYMCSDGAAFLDNAGMDSLIGSAVPNDVMDLHTDIVTGETRNILRLLYPNGQSLDSVMTTMSTVLSGMLCELFRGHKRTRFEGREDGRIAATSPPYSFCRARHRRIFEVLEGYVSKYPEFWDWTWEIYARAKRQITEAGLNELLVDALGRGINQTPLPADSPYNGFYDSYFDMIEKSQEPSKLSRSLGVNGQVGHVVRQIHNLWHVELLDPNKEPGWGRRFDETSDALFKQAGELLDVKGCITDDVYKFAIAFGRLSMALPFIAYHTVDAIIIAHVLHPR
;
A
#
# COMPACT_ATOMS: atom_id res chain seq x y z
N MET A 1 3.70 -44.87 20.91
CA MET A 1 4.61 -43.80 21.35
C MET A 1 5.05 -43.03 20.12
N GLN A 2 4.37 -41.92 19.86
CA GLN A 2 4.58 -41.05 18.71
C GLN A 2 5.54 -39.96 19.18
N ALA A 3 6.76 -39.94 18.66
CA ALA A 3 7.76 -38.94 19.01
C ALA A 3 7.26 -37.57 18.54
N ALA A 4 7.05 -36.66 19.49
CA ALA A 4 6.81 -35.26 19.21
C ALA A 4 8.04 -34.71 18.48
N MET A 5 7.89 -34.43 17.17
CA MET A 5 8.80 -33.54 16.47
C MET A 5 8.71 -32.18 17.16
N GLU A 6 9.75 -31.83 17.90
CA GLU A 6 9.97 -30.46 18.36
C GLU A 6 10.00 -29.55 17.14
N THR A 7 9.00 -28.68 17.02
CA THR A 7 8.98 -27.55 16.09
C THR A 7 10.09 -26.56 16.47
N GLN A 8 11.33 -26.85 16.08
CA GLN A 8 12.40 -25.86 16.00
C GLN A 8 12.03 -24.86 14.90
N GLY A 9 11.67 -23.64 15.28
CA GLY A 9 11.33 -22.57 14.33
C GLY A 9 10.22 -21.61 14.77
N VAL A 10 9.63 -21.77 15.95
CA VAL A 10 8.60 -20.83 16.42
C VAL A 10 9.25 -19.60 17.08
N ILE A 11 9.34 -18.48 16.35
CA ILE A 11 9.48 -17.17 17.00
C ILE A 11 8.22 -16.95 17.82
N ASN A 12 8.37 -16.80 19.13
CA ASN A 12 7.27 -16.54 20.03
C ASN A 12 6.67 -15.16 19.73
N THR A 13 5.55 -15.13 18.99
CA THR A 13 4.76 -13.93 18.64
C THR A 13 4.24 -13.15 19.87
N ARG A 14 4.43 -13.65 21.09
CA ARG A 14 4.24 -12.91 22.36
C ARG A 14 5.43 -12.03 22.74
N LYS A 15 6.55 -12.08 22.01
CA LYS A 15 7.76 -11.29 22.29
C LYS A 15 7.71 -9.85 21.78
N MET A 16 6.82 -9.52 20.82
CA MET A 16 6.47 -8.12 20.52
C MET A 16 5.55 -7.58 21.61
N ARG A 17 6.04 -6.59 22.34
CA ARG A 17 5.32 -5.99 23.47
C ARG A 17 4.59 -4.73 22.99
N TYR A 18 3.26 -4.81 22.92
CA TYR A 18 2.44 -3.61 23.10
C TYR A 18 2.65 -3.09 24.52
N THR A 19 2.52 -1.78 24.73
CA THR A 19 2.42 -1.27 26.10
C THR A 19 1.20 -1.91 26.79
N GLY A 20 1.25 -2.07 28.11
CA GLY A 20 0.11 -2.67 28.84
C GLY A 20 -1.22 -1.96 28.54
N ARG A 21 -1.16 -0.63 28.39
CA ARG A 21 -2.27 0.23 27.97
C ARG A 21 -2.69 -0.05 26.53
N GLY A 22 -1.77 -0.04 25.56
CA GLY A 22 -2.10 -0.33 24.16
C GLY A 22 -2.69 -1.73 23.95
N LEU A 23 -2.18 -2.74 24.67
CA LEU A 23 -2.76 -4.09 24.64
C LEU A 23 -4.17 -4.13 25.25
N SER A 24 -4.40 -3.36 26.33
CA SER A 24 -5.72 -3.23 26.93
C SER A 24 -6.69 -2.61 25.93
N CYS A 25 -6.33 -1.48 25.29
CA CYS A 25 -7.15 -0.82 24.27
C CYS A 25 -7.47 -1.73 23.08
N LEU A 26 -6.53 -2.54 22.59
CA LEU A 26 -6.80 -3.52 21.53
C LEU A 26 -7.79 -4.61 21.97
N LYS A 27 -7.69 -5.07 23.22
CA LYS A 27 -8.57 -6.12 23.76
C LYS A 27 -9.96 -5.60 24.11
N SER A 28 -10.05 -4.40 24.69
CA SER A 28 -11.30 -3.82 25.18
C SER A 28 -12.04 -3.03 24.12
N GLY A 29 -11.34 -2.47 23.13
CA GLY A 29 -11.94 -1.70 22.04
C GLY A 29 -12.92 -2.59 21.29
N ARG A 30 -14.22 -2.31 21.43
CA ARG A 30 -15.27 -3.00 20.67
C ARG A 30 -15.32 -2.38 19.30
N LEU A 31 -14.83 -3.11 18.30
CA LEU A 31 -15.01 -2.74 16.90
C LEU A 31 -16.36 -3.29 16.47
N ASN A 32 -17.25 -2.41 16.03
CA ASN A 32 -18.53 -2.75 15.41
C ASN A 32 -18.64 -2.01 14.06
N PRO A 33 -17.70 -2.22 13.12
CA PRO A 33 -17.85 -1.64 11.80
C PRO A 33 -19.15 -2.16 11.15
N PRO A 34 -19.74 -1.41 10.21
CA PRO A 34 -20.90 -1.87 9.44
C PRO A 34 -20.65 -3.27 8.89
N ARG A 35 -21.58 -4.20 9.17
CA ARG A 35 -21.50 -5.56 8.64
C ARG A 35 -21.72 -5.53 7.14
N ASP A 36 -21.01 -6.39 6.41
CA ASP A 36 -21.31 -6.63 5.01
C ASP A 36 -22.76 -7.07 4.85
N VAL A 37 -23.48 -6.43 3.94
CA VAL A 37 -24.69 -6.99 3.36
C VAL A 37 -24.22 -7.92 2.25
N PRO A 38 -24.46 -9.25 2.34
CA PRO A 38 -23.99 -10.17 1.32
C PRO A 38 -24.57 -9.82 -0.04
N CYS A 39 -23.71 -9.68 -1.05
CA CYS A 39 -24.15 -9.69 -2.44
C CYS A 39 -24.61 -11.11 -2.75
N LEU A 40 -25.92 -11.35 -2.68
CA LEU A 40 -26.52 -12.67 -2.91
C LEU A 40 -26.63 -13.02 -4.41
N GLU A 41 -26.38 -12.05 -5.29
CA GLU A 41 -26.51 -12.22 -6.73
C GLU A 41 -25.14 -12.41 -7.41
N LYS A 42 -25.10 -13.28 -8.43
CA LYS A 42 -23.92 -13.39 -9.29
C LYS A 42 -23.79 -12.10 -10.12
N LEU A 43 -22.92 -11.19 -9.68
CA LEU A 43 -22.67 -9.89 -10.33
C LEU A 43 -22.46 -10.01 -11.84
N GLY A 44 -21.66 -10.98 -12.31
CA GLY A 44 -21.43 -11.20 -13.75
C GLY A 44 -22.70 -11.49 -14.58
N SER A 45 -23.78 -11.91 -13.93
CA SER A 45 -25.09 -12.15 -14.55
C SER A 45 -26.06 -10.97 -14.44
N GLN A 46 -25.63 -9.82 -13.93
CA GLN A 46 -26.46 -8.62 -13.88
C GLN A 46 -26.35 -7.81 -15.18
N GLY A 47 -27.39 -7.04 -15.47
CA GLY A 47 -27.54 -6.26 -16.71
C GLY A 47 -26.29 -5.45 -17.13
N PRO A 48 -25.63 -4.69 -16.22
CA PRO A 48 -24.44 -3.91 -16.55
C PRO A 48 -23.28 -4.75 -17.11
N PHE A 49 -23.12 -5.99 -16.65
CA PHE A 49 -21.99 -6.85 -16.99
C PHE A 49 -22.29 -7.83 -18.13
N LYS A 50 -23.55 -8.26 -18.31
CA LYS A 50 -23.96 -9.23 -19.37
C LYS A 50 -23.52 -8.86 -20.79
N SER A 51 -23.36 -7.57 -21.07
CA SER A 51 -23.00 -7.05 -22.39
C SER A 51 -21.49 -6.94 -22.61
N ARG A 52 -20.67 -7.11 -21.57
CA ARG A 52 -19.21 -7.08 -21.66
C ARG A 52 -18.69 -8.33 -22.34
N HIS A 53 -17.64 -8.22 -23.17
CA HIS A 53 -17.09 -9.37 -23.89
C HIS A 53 -16.47 -10.40 -22.95
N TRP A 54 -15.90 -9.95 -21.83
CA TRP A 54 -15.28 -10.78 -20.80
C TRP A 54 -16.30 -11.44 -19.84
N SER A 55 -17.60 -11.16 -19.97
CA SER A 55 -18.64 -11.76 -19.11
C SER A 55 -18.95 -13.22 -19.47
N ARG A 56 -18.41 -13.73 -20.57
CA ARG A 56 -18.64 -15.08 -21.07
C ARG A 56 -17.40 -15.92 -20.88
N SER A 57 -17.40 -16.78 -19.86
CA SER A 57 -16.33 -17.77 -19.67
C SER A 57 -16.56 -18.97 -20.58
N GLU A 58 -15.51 -19.45 -21.25
CA GLU A 58 -15.54 -20.67 -22.06
C GLU A 58 -15.31 -21.90 -21.18
N VAL A 59 -14.54 -21.73 -20.11
CA VAL A 59 -14.23 -22.73 -19.10
C VAL A 59 -14.98 -22.43 -17.81
N GLY A 60 -15.76 -23.39 -17.32
CA GLY A 60 -16.44 -23.27 -16.02
C GLY A 60 -15.45 -23.37 -14.85
N LEU A 61 -15.74 -22.68 -13.75
CA LEU A 61 -14.97 -22.82 -12.52
C LEU A 61 -14.97 -24.25 -12.01
N ARG A 62 -13.80 -24.75 -11.62
CA ARG A 62 -13.67 -26.00 -10.88
C ARG A 62 -14.29 -25.82 -9.48
N PRO A 63 -15.02 -26.82 -8.95
CA PRO A 63 -15.56 -26.74 -7.59
C PRO A 63 -14.47 -26.53 -6.55
N SER A 64 -14.74 -25.67 -5.55
CA SER A 64 -13.80 -25.44 -4.45
C SER A 64 -13.58 -26.72 -3.65
N PRO A 65 -12.33 -27.14 -3.41
CA PRO A 65 -12.03 -28.32 -2.61
C PRO A 65 -12.25 -28.09 -1.10
N LEU A 66 -12.41 -26.83 -0.65
CA LEU A 66 -12.44 -26.45 0.76
C LEU A 66 -13.88 -26.30 1.29
N ALA A 67 -14.54 -27.43 1.57
CA ALA A 67 -15.83 -27.44 2.27
C ALA A 67 -15.74 -27.72 3.79
N SER A 68 -14.60 -28.18 4.35
CA SER A 68 -14.63 -28.79 5.70
C SER A 68 -13.42 -28.69 6.63
N HIS A 69 -12.26 -28.10 6.27
CA HIS A 69 -11.02 -28.48 6.99
C HIS A 69 -10.15 -27.42 7.68
N GLN A 70 -10.51 -26.13 7.75
CA GLN A 70 -9.58 -25.16 8.35
C GLN A 70 -10.00 -24.50 9.67
N GLY A 71 -11.23 -24.70 10.17
CA GLY A 71 -11.66 -24.08 11.44
C GLY A 71 -11.67 -22.53 11.42
N ARG A 72 -11.31 -21.91 10.28
CA ARG A 72 -11.33 -20.47 10.00
C ARG A 72 -12.57 -20.18 9.14
N ARG A 73 -13.35 -19.16 9.52
CA ARG A 73 -14.60 -18.77 8.84
C ARG A 73 -14.29 -17.79 7.71
N ILE A 74 -13.94 -18.28 6.53
CA ILE A 74 -13.44 -17.48 5.39
C ILE A 74 -14.21 -17.68 4.07
N GLY A 75 -15.37 -18.33 4.11
CA GLY A 75 -16.25 -18.53 2.93
C GLY A 75 -15.88 -19.74 2.07
N SER A 76 -16.54 -19.88 0.91
CA SER A 76 -16.38 -20.99 -0.06
C SER A 76 -15.04 -20.96 -0.82
N PHE A 77 -14.55 -19.74 -1.07
CA PHE A 77 -13.22 -19.39 -1.56
C PHE A 77 -12.54 -18.50 -0.50
N PRO A 78 -11.64 -19.04 0.34
CA PRO A 78 -11.02 -18.36 1.49
C PRO A 78 -10.60 -16.90 1.29
N LEU A 79 -10.23 -16.53 0.05
CA LEU A 79 -9.65 -15.23 -0.27
C LEU A 79 -10.61 -14.27 -0.98
N THR A 80 -11.62 -14.80 -1.68
CA THR A 80 -12.39 -14.03 -2.67
C THR A 80 -13.88 -14.35 -2.63
N SER A 81 -14.40 -14.96 -1.56
CA SER A 81 -15.80 -15.45 -1.52
C SER A 81 -16.88 -14.37 -1.61
N GLN A 82 -16.57 -13.14 -1.24
CA GLN A 82 -17.57 -12.10 -1.06
C GLN A 82 -16.98 -10.74 -1.36
N LEU A 83 -17.66 -10.00 -2.24
CA LEU A 83 -17.38 -8.59 -2.49
C LEU A 83 -18.16 -7.71 -1.51
N ALA A 84 -17.51 -6.68 -0.98
CA ALA A 84 -18.09 -5.69 -0.09
C ALA A 84 -19.34 -5.06 -0.73
N GLY A 85 -20.40 -4.87 0.06
CA GLY A 85 -21.69 -4.39 -0.45
C GLY A 85 -21.58 -3.06 -1.18
N TRP A 86 -20.82 -2.12 -0.61
CA TRP A 86 -20.62 -0.80 -1.23
C TRP A 86 -19.82 -0.87 -2.55
N VAL A 87 -18.90 -1.83 -2.69
CA VAL A 87 -18.19 -2.06 -3.96
C VAL A 87 -19.13 -2.65 -5.00
N CYS A 88 -19.99 -3.59 -4.59
CA CYS A 88 -21.04 -4.12 -5.47
C CYS A 88 -21.95 -3.01 -5.99
N ASP A 89 -22.37 -2.11 -5.10
CA ASP A 89 -23.21 -0.96 -5.46
C ASP A 89 -22.48 -0.01 -6.41
N ALA A 90 -21.21 0.33 -6.13
CA ALA A 90 -20.40 1.17 -7.00
C ALA A 90 -20.24 0.56 -8.40
N PHE A 91 -19.93 -0.75 -8.48
CA PHE A 91 -19.75 -1.46 -9.74
C PHE A 91 -21.05 -1.59 -10.54
N THR A 92 -22.18 -1.86 -9.87
CA THR A 92 -23.49 -2.02 -10.53
C THR A 92 -23.98 -0.69 -11.13
N ASN A 93 -23.64 0.43 -10.49
CA ASN A 93 -23.99 1.76 -10.96
C ASN A 93 -23.02 2.32 -12.01
N TYR A 94 -21.85 1.72 -12.17
CA TYR A 94 -20.85 2.15 -13.13
C TYR A 94 -21.27 1.84 -14.57
N LYS A 95 -21.14 2.85 -15.45
CA LYS A 95 -21.36 2.73 -16.89
C LYS A 95 -20.16 3.34 -17.62
N PRO A 96 -19.26 2.53 -18.19
CA PRO A 96 -18.13 3.02 -18.96
C PRO A 96 -18.62 3.75 -20.22
N SER A 97 -17.89 4.80 -20.58
CA SER A 97 -18.05 5.51 -21.84
C SER A 97 -17.72 4.63 -23.05
N ALA A 98 -18.20 5.03 -24.23
CA ALA A 98 -17.82 4.36 -25.47
C ALA A 98 -16.30 4.45 -25.71
N ASP A 99 -15.72 5.62 -25.43
CA ASP A 99 -14.29 5.88 -25.63
C ASP A 99 -13.41 4.98 -24.76
N VAL A 100 -13.79 4.75 -23.50
CA VAL A 100 -13.03 3.83 -22.65
C VAL A 100 -13.20 2.39 -23.10
N MET A 101 -14.41 1.99 -23.49
CA MET A 101 -14.66 0.63 -23.97
C MET A 101 -13.82 0.34 -25.23
N ASP A 102 -13.68 1.30 -26.13
CA ASP A 102 -12.82 1.15 -27.30
C ASP A 102 -11.33 1.12 -26.94
N LEU A 103 -10.90 1.90 -25.95
CA LEU A 103 -9.53 1.90 -25.45
C LEU A 103 -9.13 0.57 -24.80
N VAL A 104 -9.95 0.04 -23.89
CA VAL A 104 -9.56 -1.09 -23.03
C VAL A 104 -9.83 -2.45 -23.66
N ARG A 105 -10.76 -2.54 -24.64
CA ARG A 105 -11.19 -3.80 -25.28
C ARG A 105 -10.04 -4.76 -25.66
N PRO A 106 -9.00 -4.35 -26.40
CA PRO A 106 -7.94 -5.29 -26.80
C PRO A 106 -7.17 -5.87 -25.61
N PHE A 107 -6.91 -5.07 -24.58
CA PHE A 107 -6.14 -5.46 -23.40
C PHE A 107 -6.99 -6.29 -22.43
N SER A 108 -8.24 -5.89 -22.23
CA SER A 108 -9.25 -6.64 -21.49
C SER A 108 -9.47 -8.04 -22.08
N ALA A 109 -9.49 -8.17 -23.42
CA ALA A 109 -9.61 -9.46 -24.10
C ALA A 109 -8.34 -10.33 -23.96
N GLU A 110 -7.16 -9.73 -23.85
CA GLU A 110 -5.93 -10.46 -23.54
C GLU A 110 -5.93 -10.96 -22.09
N PHE A 111 -6.30 -10.08 -21.15
CA PHE A 111 -6.43 -10.43 -19.74
C PHE A 111 -7.45 -11.57 -19.54
N HIS A 112 -8.63 -11.48 -20.15
CA HIS A 112 -9.64 -12.52 -20.11
C HIS A 112 -9.11 -13.89 -20.57
N ARG A 113 -8.31 -13.93 -21.63
CA ARG A 113 -7.67 -15.18 -22.10
C ARG A 113 -6.67 -15.75 -21.09
N VAL A 114 -6.01 -14.92 -20.29
CA VAL A 114 -5.18 -15.40 -19.17
C VAL A 114 -6.07 -16.08 -18.13
N LEU A 115 -7.17 -15.44 -17.75
CA LEU A 115 -8.13 -15.98 -16.78
C LEU A 115 -8.74 -17.29 -17.25
N GLU A 116 -9.09 -17.44 -18.53
CA GLU A 116 -9.57 -18.72 -19.09
C GLU A 116 -8.55 -19.86 -18.92
N ARG A 117 -7.26 -19.57 -19.11
CA ARG A 117 -6.19 -20.56 -18.84
C ARG A 117 -6.09 -20.88 -17.35
N GLU A 118 -6.16 -19.87 -16.49
CA GLU A 118 -6.15 -20.09 -15.04
C GLU A 118 -7.39 -20.86 -14.58
N ARG A 119 -8.58 -20.65 -15.14
CA ARG A 119 -9.78 -21.47 -14.87
C ARG A 119 -9.55 -22.94 -15.25
N ALA A 120 -8.89 -23.19 -16.37
CA ALA A 120 -8.58 -24.54 -16.84
C ALA A 120 -7.53 -25.25 -15.96
N GLU A 121 -6.60 -24.51 -15.36
CA GLU A 121 -5.46 -25.06 -14.61
C GLU A 121 -5.60 -25.01 -13.09
N SER A 122 -6.42 -24.08 -12.56
CA SER A 122 -6.56 -23.82 -11.12
C SER A 122 -7.03 -25.04 -10.34
N THR A 123 -6.69 -25.05 -9.07
CA THR A 123 -7.15 -26.04 -8.08
C THR A 123 -8.57 -25.77 -7.58
N GLY A 124 -9.20 -24.66 -7.98
CA GLY A 124 -10.53 -24.24 -7.52
C GLY A 124 -10.51 -23.46 -6.19
N LEU A 125 -9.34 -22.99 -5.74
CA LEU A 125 -9.19 -22.28 -4.46
C LEU A 125 -9.66 -20.81 -4.50
N HIS A 126 -9.77 -20.23 -5.68
CA HIS A 126 -10.13 -18.83 -5.88
C HIS A 126 -11.42 -18.70 -6.69
N ASP A 127 -12.21 -17.68 -6.37
CA ASP A 127 -13.32 -17.21 -7.19
C ASP A 127 -12.75 -16.39 -8.36
N LEU A 128 -12.29 -17.08 -9.40
CA LEU A 128 -11.66 -16.42 -10.55
C LEU A 128 -12.65 -15.57 -11.34
N ASP A 129 -13.96 -15.82 -11.24
CA ASP A 129 -14.97 -14.99 -11.88
C ASP A 129 -15.10 -13.64 -11.17
N LEU A 130 -15.09 -13.65 -9.83
CA LEU A 130 -15.11 -12.42 -9.06
C LEU A 130 -13.80 -11.63 -9.19
N VAL A 131 -12.66 -12.31 -9.19
CA VAL A 131 -11.34 -11.68 -9.42
C VAL A 131 -11.26 -11.07 -10.83
N GLU A 132 -11.77 -11.78 -11.85
CA GLU A 132 -11.82 -11.21 -13.19
C GLU A 132 -12.72 -9.98 -13.21
N LEU A 133 -13.91 -10.04 -12.61
CA LEU A 133 -14.83 -8.90 -12.57
C LEU A 133 -14.18 -7.67 -11.91
N THR A 134 -13.51 -7.84 -10.76
CA THR A 134 -12.84 -6.72 -10.08
C THR A 134 -11.77 -6.11 -10.96
N TYR A 135 -10.89 -6.91 -11.56
CA TYR A 135 -9.82 -6.39 -12.41
C TYR A 135 -10.31 -5.82 -13.74
N GLN A 136 -11.36 -6.37 -14.36
CA GLN A 136 -11.93 -5.84 -15.59
C GLN A 136 -12.59 -4.48 -15.37
N VAL A 137 -13.38 -4.33 -14.29
CA VAL A 137 -13.93 -3.01 -13.90
C VAL A 137 -12.80 -2.04 -13.56
N THR A 138 -11.75 -2.50 -12.89
CA THR A 138 -10.56 -1.69 -12.59
C THR A 138 -9.88 -1.20 -13.88
N LEU A 139 -9.67 -2.06 -14.89
CA LEU A 139 -9.13 -1.67 -16.21
C LEU A 139 -10.00 -0.61 -16.88
N GLU A 140 -11.33 -0.79 -16.87
CA GLU A 140 -12.30 0.17 -17.42
C GLU A 140 -12.18 1.53 -16.72
N VAL A 141 -12.20 1.56 -15.38
CA VAL A 141 -12.10 2.82 -14.63
C VAL A 141 -10.74 3.50 -14.78
N CYS A 142 -9.64 2.76 -14.79
CA CYS A 142 -8.32 3.36 -15.02
C CYS A 142 -8.20 3.94 -16.43
N GLY A 143 -8.84 3.32 -17.43
CA GLY A 143 -8.98 3.90 -18.77
C GLY A 143 -9.74 5.23 -18.77
N GLU A 144 -10.81 5.35 -17.97
CA GLU A 144 -11.56 6.61 -17.80
C GLU A 144 -10.69 7.68 -17.12
N ILE A 145 -9.90 7.30 -16.11
CA ILE A 145 -8.97 8.21 -15.43
C ILE A 145 -7.93 8.75 -16.42
N LEU A 146 -7.34 7.91 -17.26
CA LEU A 146 -6.37 8.33 -18.29
C LEU A 146 -6.99 9.27 -19.34
N LEU A 147 -8.20 8.95 -19.79
CA LEU A 147 -8.98 9.78 -20.70
C LEU A 147 -9.32 11.14 -20.08
N ALA A 148 -9.82 11.13 -18.85
CA ALA A 148 -10.14 12.33 -18.10
C ALA A 148 -8.88 13.19 -17.90
N ALA A 149 -7.78 12.62 -17.44
CA ALA A 149 -6.50 13.32 -17.31
C ALA A 149 -6.12 14.01 -18.62
N THR A 150 -6.25 13.31 -19.76
CA THR A 150 -5.96 13.89 -21.08
C THR A 150 -6.86 15.08 -21.39
N ALA A 151 -8.16 14.97 -21.10
CA ALA A 151 -9.12 16.06 -21.31
C ALA A 151 -8.93 17.26 -20.37
N ASN A 152 -8.34 17.07 -19.18
CA ASN A 152 -8.13 18.14 -18.21
C ASN A 152 -6.99 19.11 -18.60
N GLY A 153 -6.14 18.75 -19.57
CA GLY A 153 -5.21 19.67 -20.25
C GLY A 153 -4.04 20.23 -19.40
N ASN A 154 -3.08 20.85 -20.10
CA ASN A 154 -1.75 21.32 -19.64
C ASN A 154 -0.71 20.21 -19.38
N SER A 155 -0.23 19.62 -20.48
CA SER A 155 1.04 18.88 -20.50
C SER A 155 2.22 19.85 -20.38
N GLY A 156 3.01 19.72 -19.33
CA GLY A 156 4.40 20.18 -19.34
C GLY A 156 5.35 19.01 -19.63
N GLU A 157 6.62 19.28 -19.90
CA GLU A 157 7.62 18.23 -20.12
C GLU A 157 7.66 17.23 -18.94
N ILE A 158 7.43 15.95 -19.18
CA ILE A 158 7.48 14.94 -18.12
C ILE A 158 8.90 14.97 -17.53
N GLN A 159 9.00 15.19 -16.21
CA GLN A 159 10.28 15.10 -15.53
C GLN A 159 10.63 13.62 -15.37
N ASN A 160 11.25 13.07 -16.41
CA ASN A 160 11.69 11.67 -16.46
C ASN A 160 12.61 11.32 -15.28
N GLU A 161 13.25 12.27 -14.61
CA GLU A 161 14.12 12.02 -13.46
C GLU A 161 13.42 11.33 -12.27
N PHE A 162 12.09 11.43 -12.19
CA PHE A 162 11.27 10.83 -11.12
C PHE A 162 10.67 9.45 -11.47
N HIS A 163 10.68 9.07 -12.77
CA HIS A 163 10.11 7.80 -13.28
C HIS A 163 11.07 6.95 -14.11
N SER A 164 12.05 7.57 -14.74
CA SER A 164 13.16 6.89 -15.36
C SER A 164 14.20 6.64 -14.27
N SER A 165 14.59 5.38 -14.15
CA SER A 165 15.69 4.88 -13.34
C SER A 165 17.08 5.45 -13.70
N HIS A 166 17.15 6.65 -14.29
CA HIS A 166 18.30 7.54 -14.10
C HIS A 166 18.51 7.92 -12.61
N ALA A 167 17.64 7.47 -11.70
CA ALA A 167 17.90 7.25 -10.29
C ALA A 167 19.01 6.21 -10.03
N ALA A 168 20.27 6.58 -10.29
CA ALA A 168 21.47 5.84 -9.90
C ALA A 168 21.74 5.84 -8.37
N ARG A 169 20.71 5.74 -7.51
CA ARG A 169 20.82 5.89 -6.05
C ARG A 169 19.95 4.92 -5.24
N ASP A 170 19.38 3.91 -5.87
CA ASP A 170 18.67 2.81 -5.21
C ASP A 170 19.62 1.76 -4.62
N GLU A 171 20.93 1.96 -4.69
CA GLU A 171 21.93 1.04 -4.15
C GLU A 171 21.68 0.66 -2.68
N HIS A 172 21.01 1.54 -1.93
CA HIS A 172 20.60 1.30 -0.55
C HIS A 172 19.66 0.09 -0.39
N PHE A 173 18.98 -0.33 -1.47
CA PHE A 173 18.18 -1.55 -1.52
C PHE A 173 18.98 -2.83 -1.81
N SER A 174 20.20 -2.71 -2.36
CA SER A 174 20.98 -3.89 -2.79
C SER A 174 21.21 -4.92 -1.67
N PRO A 175 21.59 -4.52 -0.44
CA PRO A 175 21.76 -5.48 0.66
C PRO A 175 20.45 -6.20 1.02
N TRP A 176 19.30 -5.53 0.86
CA TRP A 176 17.98 -6.07 1.15
C TRP A 176 17.54 -7.10 0.11
N GLY A 177 17.78 -6.83 -1.18
CA GLY A 177 17.51 -7.78 -2.25
C GLY A 177 18.21 -9.11 -2.01
N LYS A 178 19.51 -9.04 -1.71
CA LYS A 178 20.32 -10.22 -1.38
C LYS A 178 19.84 -10.95 -0.13
N LEU A 179 19.62 -10.22 0.96
CA LEU A 179 19.15 -10.80 2.24
C LEU A 179 17.81 -11.54 2.09
N LEU A 180 16.86 -10.96 1.35
CA LEU A 180 15.48 -11.45 1.29
C LEU A 180 15.26 -12.50 0.20
N THR A 181 15.89 -12.31 -0.97
CA THR A 181 15.69 -13.19 -2.13
C THR A 181 16.82 -14.19 -2.34
N GLY A 182 17.98 -13.98 -1.72
CA GLY A 182 19.22 -14.69 -2.04
C GLY A 182 19.84 -14.29 -3.39
N LEU A 183 19.25 -13.33 -4.10
CA LEU A 183 19.65 -12.87 -5.43
C LEU A 183 20.14 -11.42 -5.40
N VAL A 184 21.01 -11.07 -6.34
CA VAL A 184 21.30 -9.67 -6.65
C VAL A 184 20.14 -9.14 -7.50
N CYS A 185 19.26 -8.37 -6.88
CA CYS A 185 18.16 -7.71 -7.60
C CYS A 185 18.72 -6.58 -8.47
N ASP A 186 18.51 -6.67 -9.79
CA ASP A 186 19.02 -5.70 -10.74
C ASP A 186 17.93 -5.19 -11.70
N PRO A 187 17.54 -3.90 -11.65
CA PRO A 187 18.01 -2.85 -10.72
C PRO A 187 17.61 -3.08 -9.24
N PRO A 188 18.37 -2.52 -8.27
CA PRO A 188 18.12 -2.70 -6.83
C PRO A 188 16.71 -2.33 -6.35
N ILE A 189 16.05 -1.38 -7.01
CA ILE A 189 14.67 -0.93 -6.74
C ILE A 189 13.65 -2.08 -6.66
N ILE A 190 13.89 -3.19 -7.38
CA ILE A 190 13.03 -4.39 -7.34
C ILE A 190 12.91 -4.94 -5.91
N SER A 191 13.94 -4.75 -5.07
CA SER A 191 13.97 -5.20 -3.68
C SER A 191 12.93 -4.51 -2.78
N GLN A 192 12.26 -3.45 -3.24
CA GLN A 192 11.17 -2.80 -2.52
C GLN A 192 10.01 -3.76 -2.23
N PHE A 193 9.67 -4.64 -3.18
CA PHE A 193 8.55 -5.59 -3.04
C PHE A 193 8.88 -6.70 -2.02
N PRO A 194 10.05 -7.36 -2.07
CA PRO A 194 10.52 -8.22 -1.00
C PRO A 194 10.58 -7.54 0.36
N PHE A 195 11.06 -6.28 0.41
CA PHE A 195 11.10 -5.52 1.66
C PHE A 195 9.69 -5.29 2.22
N TYR A 196 8.72 -4.96 1.36
CA TYR A 196 7.33 -4.82 1.77
C TYR A 196 6.75 -6.13 2.32
N LEU A 197 7.01 -7.24 1.62
CA LEU A 197 6.62 -8.57 2.07
C LEU A 197 7.20 -8.88 3.47
N MET A 198 8.48 -8.57 3.69
CA MET A 198 9.13 -8.74 5.00
C MET A 198 8.48 -7.87 6.08
N MET A 199 8.11 -6.62 5.75
CA MET A 199 7.39 -5.74 6.67
C MET A 199 6.02 -6.33 7.06
N CYS A 200 5.22 -6.76 6.07
CA CYS A 200 3.94 -7.46 6.28
C CYS A 200 4.08 -8.63 7.26
N GLN A 201 5.13 -9.43 7.09
CA GLN A 201 5.41 -10.58 7.96
C GLN A 201 5.87 -10.17 9.36
N SER A 202 6.69 -9.13 9.46
CA SER A 202 7.18 -8.59 10.74
C SER A 202 6.04 -8.14 11.65
N PHE A 203 5.09 -7.39 11.11
CA PHE A 203 3.92 -6.89 11.84
C PHE A 203 2.82 -7.96 11.96
N GLY A 204 2.79 -8.91 11.04
CA GLY A 204 1.91 -10.08 11.00
C GLY A 204 2.28 -11.23 11.92
N LEU A 205 3.51 -11.21 12.45
CA LEU A 205 4.06 -12.24 13.34
C LEU A 205 4.13 -13.63 12.68
N GLU A 206 4.33 -13.69 11.37
CA GLU A 206 4.52 -14.94 10.63
C GLU A 206 6.01 -15.30 10.53
N SER A 207 6.34 -16.58 10.73
CA SER A 207 7.72 -17.06 10.82
C SER A 207 8.25 -17.75 9.56
N ASN A 208 7.41 -18.02 8.55
CA ASN A 208 7.78 -18.83 7.38
C ASN A 208 7.40 -18.15 6.06
N SER A 209 8.19 -17.17 5.60
CA SER A 209 8.33 -17.00 4.15
C SER A 209 9.34 -18.01 3.66
N SER A 210 8.92 -18.85 2.74
CA SER A 210 9.87 -19.54 1.87
C SER A 210 10.53 -18.48 0.97
N GLN A 211 11.80 -18.66 0.62
CA GLN A 211 12.57 -17.74 -0.23
C GLN A 211 11.84 -17.45 -1.57
N GLU A 212 11.10 -18.44 -2.06
CA GLU A 212 10.19 -18.42 -3.20
C GLU A 212 9.22 -17.23 -3.15
N ASN A 213 8.65 -16.90 -1.98
CA ASN A 213 7.68 -15.81 -1.85
C ASN A 213 8.35 -14.45 -2.05
N TYR A 214 9.58 -14.29 -1.55
CA TYR A 214 10.37 -13.09 -1.81
C TYR A 214 10.75 -12.97 -3.27
N VAL A 215 11.12 -14.08 -3.92
CA VAL A 215 11.39 -14.08 -5.37
C VAL A 215 10.14 -13.72 -6.18
N TYR A 216 8.97 -14.27 -5.84
CA TYR A 216 7.70 -13.89 -6.49
C TYR A 216 7.37 -12.40 -6.30
N SER A 217 7.57 -11.87 -5.09
CA SER A 217 7.38 -10.45 -4.84
C SER A 217 8.34 -9.59 -5.68
N ALA A 218 9.61 -10.01 -5.83
CA ALA A 218 10.58 -9.33 -6.68
C ALA A 218 10.15 -9.37 -8.16
N LEU A 219 9.67 -10.51 -8.67
CA LEU A 219 9.15 -10.60 -10.04
C LEU A 219 7.97 -9.67 -10.29
N THR A 220 7.13 -9.41 -9.29
CA THR A 220 6.07 -8.40 -9.39
C THR A 220 6.63 -7.00 -9.61
N GLY A 221 7.76 -6.68 -8.96
CA GLY A 221 8.47 -5.42 -9.16
C GLY A 221 9.10 -5.25 -10.55
N VAL A 222 9.43 -6.35 -11.23
CA VAL A 222 9.93 -6.33 -12.61
C VAL A 222 8.87 -5.82 -13.56
N ASP A 223 7.66 -6.39 -13.51
CA ASP A 223 6.57 -5.99 -14.39
C ASP A 223 6.04 -4.59 -14.07
N TRP A 224 6.07 -4.20 -12.79
CA TRP A 224 5.76 -2.83 -12.36
C TRP A 224 6.74 -1.80 -12.97
N ALA A 225 8.05 -2.09 -12.97
CA ALA A 225 9.07 -1.15 -13.45
C ALA A 225 9.36 -1.24 -14.97
N ARG A 226 8.73 -2.20 -15.68
CA ARG A 226 8.92 -2.48 -17.10
C ARG A 226 8.23 -1.42 -17.97
N GLY A 227 8.85 -0.25 -18.11
CA GLY A 227 8.50 0.80 -19.08
C GLY A 227 9.38 0.75 -20.34
N LYS A 228 9.13 1.65 -21.30
CA LYS A 228 10.03 1.93 -22.43
C LYS A 228 11.27 2.70 -21.95
N ASN A 229 12.12 2.06 -21.15
CA ASN A 229 13.32 2.67 -20.59
C ASN A 229 14.56 1.82 -20.91
N VAL A 230 15.75 2.40 -20.74
CA VAL A 230 17.06 1.77 -21.01
C VAL A 230 17.38 0.57 -20.11
N TYR A 231 16.47 0.20 -19.20
CA TYR A 231 16.64 -0.87 -18.22
C TYR A 231 15.77 -2.09 -18.55
N SER A 232 14.97 -2.07 -19.62
CA SER A 232 14.15 -3.20 -20.07
C SER A 232 14.96 -4.50 -20.19
N ASP A 233 16.20 -4.38 -20.66
CA ASP A 233 17.10 -5.52 -20.85
C ASP A 233 17.64 -6.07 -19.52
N ARG A 234 17.90 -5.20 -18.53
CA ARG A 234 18.30 -5.60 -17.17
C ARG A 234 17.16 -6.32 -16.45
N PHE A 235 15.95 -5.78 -16.55
CA PHE A 235 14.74 -6.41 -16.02
C PHE A 235 14.49 -7.81 -16.60
N LYS A 236 14.68 -7.98 -17.91
CA LYS A 236 14.54 -9.28 -18.58
C LYS A 236 15.60 -10.29 -18.10
N ALA A 237 16.86 -9.86 -18.00
CA ALA A 237 17.95 -10.70 -17.52
C ALA A 237 17.72 -11.15 -16.07
N PHE A 238 17.26 -10.24 -15.19
CA PHE A 238 16.90 -10.60 -13.81
C PHE A 238 15.73 -11.58 -13.77
N GLU A 239 14.66 -11.38 -14.55
CA GLU A 239 13.53 -12.31 -14.59
C GLU A 239 13.96 -13.74 -14.97
N GLU A 240 14.76 -13.89 -16.04
CA GLU A 240 15.27 -15.18 -16.48
C GLU A 240 16.10 -15.85 -15.38
N HIS A 241 16.97 -15.09 -14.71
CA HIS A 241 17.79 -15.59 -13.61
C HIS A 241 16.98 -15.98 -12.37
N ALA A 242 16.01 -15.14 -11.97
CA ALA A 242 15.16 -15.38 -10.81
C ALA A 242 14.31 -16.65 -11.01
N ARG A 243 13.76 -16.86 -12.21
CA ARG A 243 13.00 -18.07 -12.54
C ARG A 243 13.88 -19.32 -12.54
N ALA A 244 15.12 -19.23 -13.01
CA ALA A 244 16.06 -20.35 -13.00
C ALA A 244 16.53 -20.73 -11.59
N SER A 245 16.66 -19.74 -10.70
CA SER A 245 17.18 -19.91 -9.33
C SER A 245 16.17 -20.56 -8.36
N VAL A 246 14.90 -20.70 -8.76
CA VAL A 246 13.84 -21.28 -7.92
C VAL A 246 12.97 -22.24 -8.76
N PRO A 247 13.39 -23.50 -8.98
CA PRO A 247 12.64 -24.45 -9.81
C PRO A 247 11.23 -24.79 -9.29
N ASN A 248 11.00 -24.64 -7.98
CA ASN A 248 9.69 -24.84 -7.35
C ASN A 248 8.68 -23.71 -7.62
N LEU A 249 9.03 -22.70 -8.42
CA LEU A 249 8.06 -21.74 -8.94
C LEU A 249 7.02 -22.41 -9.86
N ASP A 250 7.30 -23.60 -10.40
CA ASP A 250 6.29 -24.37 -11.13
C ASP A 250 5.24 -24.95 -10.15
N ASP A 251 4.00 -24.52 -10.29
CA ASP A 251 2.85 -25.00 -9.50
C ASP A 251 2.66 -26.51 -9.65
N LYS A 252 3.03 -27.11 -10.80
CA LYS A 252 2.99 -28.56 -11.01
C LYS A 252 4.06 -29.30 -10.20
N LEU A 253 5.18 -28.66 -9.92
CA LEU A 253 6.26 -29.22 -9.11
C LEU A 253 6.06 -28.98 -7.61
N SER A 254 5.47 -27.84 -7.23
CA SER A 254 5.28 -27.44 -5.83
C SER A 254 3.93 -27.80 -5.22
N GLY A 255 2.91 -28.07 -6.04
CA GLY A 255 1.57 -28.44 -5.58
C GLY A 255 0.77 -27.30 -4.92
N GLN A 256 1.22 -26.05 -5.04
CA GLN A 256 0.52 -24.86 -4.54
C GLN A 256 -0.12 -24.10 -5.71
N ASP A 257 -1.37 -23.65 -5.56
CA ASP A 257 -2.04 -22.81 -6.56
C ASP A 257 -1.61 -21.35 -6.38
N ARG A 258 -0.88 -20.82 -7.37
CA ARG A 258 -0.44 -19.43 -7.40
C ARG A 258 -1.11 -18.63 -8.52
N SER A 259 -2.29 -19.07 -8.97
CA SER A 259 -3.08 -18.39 -10.02
C SER A 259 -3.28 -16.91 -9.73
N PHE A 260 -3.51 -16.55 -8.47
CA PHE A 260 -3.66 -15.15 -8.08
C PHE A 260 -2.44 -14.28 -8.46
N TRP A 261 -1.21 -14.76 -8.22
CA TRP A 261 0.00 -14.03 -8.60
C TRP A 261 0.08 -13.83 -10.11
N ARG A 262 -0.18 -14.89 -10.90
CA ARG A 262 -0.20 -14.80 -12.36
C ARG A 262 -1.28 -13.86 -12.89
N ILE A 263 -2.45 -13.85 -12.26
CA ILE A 263 -3.54 -12.92 -12.59
C ILE A 263 -3.14 -11.48 -12.30
N SER A 264 -2.53 -11.21 -11.14
CA SER A 264 -2.09 -9.87 -10.79
C SER A 264 -1.00 -9.36 -11.74
N LEU A 265 -0.04 -10.22 -12.12
CA LEU A 265 0.96 -9.91 -13.14
C LEU A 265 0.30 -9.61 -14.51
N ALA A 266 -0.70 -10.42 -14.89
CA ALA A 266 -1.43 -10.20 -16.14
C ALA A 266 -2.24 -8.89 -16.15
N TYR A 267 -2.83 -8.51 -15.01
CA TYR A 267 -3.50 -7.23 -14.85
C TYR A 267 -2.52 -6.07 -15.02
N LEU A 268 -1.38 -6.09 -14.30
CA LEU A 268 -0.35 -5.05 -14.40
C LEU A 268 0.19 -4.93 -15.83
N ALA A 269 0.40 -6.06 -16.51
CA ALA A 269 0.78 -6.08 -17.91
C ALA A 269 -0.29 -5.44 -18.82
N ALA A 270 -1.57 -5.72 -18.58
CA ALA A 270 -2.67 -5.12 -19.33
C ALA A 270 -2.74 -3.59 -19.11
N MET A 271 -2.62 -3.13 -17.87
CA MET A 271 -2.56 -1.70 -17.52
C MET A 271 -1.40 -0.98 -18.19
N ASN A 272 -0.20 -1.55 -18.10
CA ASN A 272 0.99 -0.98 -18.75
C ASN A 272 0.79 -0.86 -20.27
N LYS A 273 0.16 -1.85 -20.91
CA LYS A 273 -0.18 -1.77 -22.34
C LYS A 273 -1.23 -0.69 -22.65
N ILE A 274 -2.22 -0.49 -21.78
CA ILE A 274 -3.19 0.61 -21.92
C ILE A 274 -2.47 1.95 -21.87
N GLU A 275 -1.64 2.19 -20.86
CA GLU A 275 -0.87 3.43 -20.66
C GLU A 275 0.07 3.72 -21.85
N ASN A 276 0.56 2.69 -22.53
CA ASN A 276 1.46 2.80 -23.68
C ASN A 276 0.76 2.68 -25.05
N SER A 277 -0.57 2.51 -25.08
CA SER A 277 -1.33 2.28 -26.32
C SER A 277 -1.36 3.50 -27.24
N ARG A 278 -1.29 4.69 -26.66
CA ARG A 278 -1.22 5.99 -27.33
C ARG A 278 -0.60 7.03 -26.41
N ALA A 279 -0.34 8.23 -26.95
CA ALA A 279 0.08 9.35 -26.12
C ALA A 279 -1.10 9.84 -25.26
N PHE A 280 -0.89 9.89 -23.95
CA PHE A 280 -1.78 10.55 -22.99
C PHE A 280 -1.12 11.83 -22.48
N THR A 281 -1.94 12.80 -22.08
CA THR A 281 -1.45 13.99 -21.37
C THR A 281 -1.99 13.96 -19.94
N THR A 282 -1.18 14.42 -18.98
CA THR A 282 -1.61 14.53 -17.58
C THR A 282 -1.54 15.99 -17.14
N PRO A 283 -2.58 16.52 -16.46
CA PRO A 283 -2.52 17.86 -15.90
C PRO A 283 -1.46 17.93 -14.80
N ARG A 284 -0.73 19.04 -14.74
CA ARG A 284 0.15 19.37 -13.60
C ARG A 284 -0.58 20.04 -12.43
N VAL A 285 -1.90 19.87 -12.34
CA VAL A 285 -2.68 20.27 -11.18
C VAL A 285 -3.01 19.04 -10.34
N SER A 286 -3.18 19.22 -9.03
CA SER A 286 -3.56 18.15 -8.12
C SER A 286 -4.83 17.44 -8.56
N HIS A 287 -5.94 18.16 -8.76
CA HIS A 287 -7.21 17.51 -9.07
C HIS A 287 -7.36 17.10 -10.54
N ILE A 288 -7.76 15.84 -10.77
CA ILE A 288 -8.19 15.32 -12.08
C ILE A 288 -9.71 15.14 -12.02
N LYS A 289 -10.44 15.94 -12.81
CA LYS A 289 -11.90 15.82 -12.86
C LYS A 289 -12.30 14.66 -13.76
N THR A 290 -12.65 13.53 -13.16
CA THR A 290 -13.10 12.31 -13.85
C THR A 290 -14.61 12.26 -14.08
N GLY A 291 -15.40 12.87 -13.20
CA GLY A 291 -16.86 12.71 -13.19
C GLY A 291 -17.33 11.34 -12.70
N LEU A 292 -16.41 10.48 -12.25
CA LEU A 292 -16.71 9.18 -11.68
C LEU A 292 -17.13 9.34 -10.21
N GLU A 293 -17.89 8.36 -9.73
CA GLU A 293 -18.38 8.33 -8.36
C GLU A 293 -17.20 8.04 -7.38
N PRO A 294 -17.10 8.74 -6.24
CA PRO A 294 -16.00 8.58 -5.29
C PRO A 294 -15.75 7.15 -4.79
N LEU A 295 -16.79 6.40 -4.41
CA LEU A 295 -16.63 5.01 -3.95
C LEU A 295 -16.04 4.13 -5.06
N LEU A 296 -16.46 4.31 -6.32
CA LEU A 296 -15.86 3.60 -7.45
C LEU A 296 -14.35 3.87 -7.56
N LEU A 297 -13.93 5.13 -7.43
CA LEU A 297 -12.51 5.51 -7.45
C LEU A 297 -11.73 4.89 -6.28
N MET A 298 -12.31 4.87 -5.08
CA MET A 298 -11.68 4.24 -3.90
C MET A 298 -11.57 2.72 -4.04
N ALA A 299 -12.60 2.05 -4.56
CA ALA A 299 -12.57 0.60 -4.82
C ALA A 299 -11.46 0.23 -5.82
N VAL A 300 -11.45 0.92 -6.96
CA VAL A 300 -10.49 0.70 -8.05
C VAL A 300 -9.07 0.98 -7.57
N ARG A 301 -8.85 2.04 -6.78
CA ARG A 301 -7.53 2.31 -6.20
C ARG A 301 -7.01 1.15 -5.35
N GLY A 302 -7.88 0.49 -4.58
CA GLY A 302 -7.52 -0.70 -3.80
C GLY A 302 -7.00 -1.84 -4.70
N PHE A 303 -7.57 -2.02 -5.89
CA PHE A 303 -7.19 -3.10 -6.81
C PHE A 303 -6.00 -2.76 -7.72
N ASP A 304 -5.91 -1.53 -8.20
CA ASP A 304 -5.08 -1.08 -9.34
C ASP A 304 -3.57 -1.06 -9.09
N THR A 305 -3.10 -1.21 -7.86
CA THR A 305 -1.65 -1.29 -7.57
C THR A 305 -1.31 -2.22 -6.41
N ILE A 306 -2.31 -2.68 -5.64
CA ILE A 306 -2.07 -3.27 -4.31
C ILE A 306 -2.75 -4.62 -4.12
N GLY A 307 -3.48 -5.08 -5.13
CA GLY A 307 -3.75 -6.49 -5.32
C GLY A 307 -2.48 -7.36 -5.40
N SER A 308 -1.26 -6.85 -5.23
CA SER A 308 -0.03 -7.64 -5.11
C SER A 308 0.54 -7.76 -3.68
N ALA A 309 -0.08 -7.12 -2.69
CA ALA A 309 0.39 -7.16 -1.32
C ALA A 309 -0.05 -8.45 -0.62
N TYR A 310 0.90 -9.34 -0.33
CA TYR A 310 0.75 -10.50 0.56
C TYR A 310 -0.40 -11.47 0.27
N MET A 311 -0.28 -12.27 -0.80
CA MET A 311 -1.17 -13.42 -1.06
C MET A 311 -0.45 -14.76 -1.00
N CYS A 312 0.28 -14.96 0.10
CA CYS A 312 1.04 -16.18 0.36
C CYS A 312 0.35 -17.13 1.35
N SER A 313 -0.92 -16.87 1.74
CA SER A 313 -1.57 -17.61 2.82
C SER A 313 -3.08 -17.79 2.60
N ASP A 314 -3.56 -19.00 2.90
CA ASP A 314 -4.95 -19.49 2.80
C ASP A 314 -5.98 -18.77 3.71
N GLY A 315 -5.67 -17.60 4.29
CA GLY A 315 -6.37 -17.06 5.47
C GLY A 315 -7.04 -15.68 5.39
N ALA A 316 -6.99 -14.95 4.28
CA ALA A 316 -7.45 -13.56 4.23
C ALA A 316 -8.57 -13.30 3.22
N ALA A 317 -9.77 -12.94 3.68
CA ALA A 317 -10.85 -12.51 2.78
C ALA A 317 -10.61 -11.06 2.31
N PHE A 318 -10.22 -10.85 1.06
CA PHE A 318 -9.75 -9.56 0.57
C PHE A 318 -10.83 -8.66 -0.04
N LEU A 319 -11.93 -9.25 -0.48
CA LEU A 319 -12.95 -8.53 -1.21
C LEU A 319 -14.09 -8.03 -0.31
N ASP A 320 -14.15 -8.46 0.96
CA ASP A 320 -15.13 -7.98 1.94
C ASP A 320 -14.76 -6.59 2.51
N ASN A 321 -15.62 -5.99 3.35
CA ASN A 321 -15.36 -4.65 3.89
C ASN A 321 -13.97 -4.51 4.53
N ALA A 322 -13.54 -5.51 5.32
CA ALA A 322 -12.27 -5.47 6.02
C ALA A 322 -11.07 -5.65 5.08
N GLY A 323 -11.20 -6.50 4.08
CA GLY A 323 -10.21 -6.70 3.03
C GLY A 323 -10.06 -5.45 2.16
N MET A 324 -11.16 -4.86 1.71
CA MET A 324 -11.16 -3.64 0.91
C MET A 324 -10.54 -2.46 1.66
N ASP A 325 -10.88 -2.27 2.93
CA ASP A 325 -10.23 -1.26 3.77
C ASP A 325 -8.73 -1.53 3.93
N SER A 326 -8.31 -2.79 3.97
CA SER A 326 -6.88 -3.14 4.03
C SER A 326 -6.14 -2.75 2.75
N LEU A 327 -6.78 -2.99 1.59
CA LEU A 327 -6.25 -2.66 0.27
C LEU A 327 -6.21 -1.14 0.05
N ILE A 328 -7.26 -0.41 0.44
CA ILE A 328 -7.27 1.06 0.40
C ILE A 328 -6.25 1.61 1.39
N GLY A 329 -6.20 1.07 2.62
CA GLY A 329 -5.28 1.47 3.67
C GLY A 329 -3.83 1.19 3.34
N SER A 330 -3.59 0.37 2.31
CA SER A 330 -2.26 0.21 1.74
C SER A 330 -1.94 1.15 0.59
N ALA A 331 -2.93 1.75 -0.07
CA ALA A 331 -2.74 2.72 -1.15
C ALA A 331 -2.60 4.15 -0.65
N VAL A 332 -3.48 4.57 0.25
CA VAL A 332 -3.58 5.97 0.68
C VAL A 332 -2.25 6.50 1.24
N PRO A 333 -1.48 5.75 2.06
CA PRO A 333 -0.19 6.26 2.53
C PRO A 333 0.80 6.55 1.41
N ASN A 334 0.73 5.80 0.30
CA ASN A 334 1.54 6.08 -0.88
C ASN A 334 1.08 7.36 -1.56
N ASP A 335 -0.23 7.50 -1.75
CA ASP A 335 -0.83 8.66 -2.42
C ASP A 335 -0.55 9.97 -1.67
N VAL A 336 -0.53 9.94 -0.34
CA VAL A 336 -0.13 11.08 0.52
C VAL A 336 1.35 11.43 0.35
N MET A 337 2.24 10.44 0.38
CA MET A 337 3.68 10.70 0.28
C MET A 337 4.12 11.12 -1.12
N ASP A 338 3.35 10.75 -2.15
CA ASP A 338 3.72 10.92 -3.54
C ASP A 338 2.95 12.01 -4.28
N LEU A 339 1.95 12.68 -3.70
CA LEU A 339 1.10 13.63 -4.42
C LEU A 339 1.89 14.69 -5.22
N HIS A 340 2.91 15.31 -4.61
CA HIS A 340 3.77 16.26 -5.32
C HIS A 340 4.46 15.61 -6.53
N THR A 341 5.09 14.46 -6.32
CA THR A 341 5.83 13.73 -7.35
C THR A 341 4.90 13.25 -8.45
N ASP A 342 3.72 12.74 -8.10
CA ASP A 342 2.71 12.23 -9.02
C ASP A 342 2.15 13.36 -9.91
N ILE A 343 2.03 14.58 -9.39
CA ILE A 343 1.68 15.76 -10.19
C ILE A 343 2.80 16.11 -11.17
N VAL A 344 4.05 16.13 -10.71
CA VAL A 344 5.21 16.50 -11.52
C VAL A 344 5.50 15.48 -12.63
N THR A 345 5.28 14.21 -12.32
CA THR A 345 5.50 13.09 -13.24
C THR A 345 4.31 12.77 -14.14
N GLY A 346 3.13 13.23 -13.79
CA GLY A 346 1.92 12.93 -14.53
C GLY A 346 1.29 11.58 -14.19
N GLU A 347 1.51 11.04 -12.99
CA GLU A 347 0.78 9.86 -12.47
C GLU A 347 -0.68 10.19 -12.21
N THR A 348 -1.58 9.50 -12.89
CA THR A 348 -3.01 9.85 -12.89
C THR A 348 -3.82 9.17 -11.80
N ARG A 349 -3.28 8.12 -11.19
CA ARG A 349 -4.03 7.15 -10.37
C ARG A 349 -3.96 7.40 -8.86
N ASN A 350 -3.36 8.51 -8.44
CA ASN A 350 -3.29 8.92 -7.03
C ASN A 350 -4.67 9.32 -6.50
N ILE A 351 -5.15 8.69 -5.41
CA ILE A 351 -6.53 8.89 -4.95
C ILE A 351 -6.82 10.32 -4.48
N LEU A 352 -5.83 11.04 -3.95
CA LEU A 352 -6.02 12.42 -3.51
C LEU A 352 -6.32 13.33 -4.70
N ARG A 353 -5.66 13.09 -5.84
CA ARG A 353 -5.93 13.77 -7.12
C ARG A 353 -7.34 13.52 -7.63
N LEU A 354 -7.86 12.32 -7.38
CA LEU A 354 -9.16 11.89 -7.91
C LEU A 354 -10.32 12.35 -7.01
N LEU A 355 -10.12 12.45 -5.69
CA LEU A 355 -11.18 12.76 -4.74
C LEU A 355 -11.28 14.24 -4.36
N TYR A 356 -10.15 14.94 -4.20
CA TYR A 356 -10.14 16.24 -3.53
C TYR A 356 -9.91 17.39 -4.52
N PRO A 357 -10.92 18.25 -4.76
CA PRO A 357 -10.80 19.36 -5.70
C PRO A 357 -9.94 20.50 -5.15
N ASN A 358 -9.28 21.21 -6.06
CA ASN A 358 -8.45 22.37 -5.75
C ASN A 358 -9.26 23.61 -5.40
N GLY A 359 -8.59 24.59 -4.76
CA GLY A 359 -9.15 25.93 -4.52
C GLY A 359 -10.04 26.03 -3.29
N GLN A 360 -10.01 25.00 -2.43
CA GLN A 360 -10.60 25.05 -1.10
C GLN A 360 -9.75 25.95 -0.17
N SER A 361 -10.38 26.51 0.87
CA SER A 361 -9.63 27.27 1.87
C SER A 361 -8.65 26.36 2.61
N LEU A 362 -7.52 26.90 3.04
CA LEU A 362 -6.52 26.12 3.77
C LEU A 362 -7.10 25.43 5.01
N ASP A 363 -7.99 26.10 5.75
CA ASP A 363 -8.69 25.51 6.91
C ASP A 363 -9.55 24.29 6.54
N SER A 364 -10.27 24.39 5.43
CA SER A 364 -11.09 23.29 4.90
C SER A 364 -10.19 22.13 4.49
N VAL A 365 -9.09 22.39 3.78
CA VAL A 365 -8.16 21.34 3.36
C VAL A 365 -7.41 20.72 4.54
N MET A 366 -7.01 21.51 5.55
CA MET A 366 -6.43 20.98 6.78
C MET A 366 -7.41 20.05 7.50
N THR A 367 -8.71 20.36 7.46
CA THR A 367 -9.75 19.46 7.96
C THR A 367 -9.77 18.16 7.17
N THR A 368 -9.82 18.22 5.83
CA THR A 368 -9.73 17.06 4.95
C THR A 368 -8.50 16.20 5.24
N MET A 369 -7.29 16.78 5.24
CA MET A 369 -6.05 16.03 5.47
C MET A 369 -5.93 15.49 6.89
N SER A 370 -6.49 16.18 7.89
CA SER A 370 -6.58 15.63 9.24
C SER A 370 -7.53 14.43 9.34
N THR A 371 -8.61 14.45 8.56
CA THR A 371 -9.55 13.33 8.45
C THR A 371 -8.91 12.14 7.74
N VAL A 372 -8.20 12.37 6.63
CA VAL A 372 -7.41 11.34 5.92
C VAL A 372 -6.37 10.70 6.87
N LEU A 373 -5.59 11.51 7.59
CA LEU A 373 -4.62 11.03 8.57
C LEU A 373 -5.29 10.18 9.67
N SER A 374 -6.40 10.67 10.24
CA SER A 374 -7.13 9.94 11.28
C SER A 374 -7.71 8.63 10.76
N GLY A 375 -8.25 8.61 9.54
CA GLY A 375 -8.80 7.41 8.91
C GLY A 375 -7.71 6.35 8.71
N MET A 376 -6.53 6.75 8.21
CA MET A 376 -5.38 5.85 8.09
C MET A 376 -4.94 5.30 9.46
N LEU A 377 -4.83 6.15 10.48
CA LEU A 377 -4.49 5.70 11.84
C LEU A 377 -5.55 4.72 12.38
N CYS A 378 -6.84 5.00 12.22
CA CYS A 378 -7.91 4.09 12.63
C CYS A 378 -7.84 2.75 11.88
N GLU A 379 -7.50 2.76 10.59
CA GLU A 379 -7.33 1.54 9.80
C GLU A 379 -6.12 0.71 10.26
N LEU A 380 -5.02 1.35 10.66
CA LEU A 380 -3.89 0.64 11.27
C LEU A 380 -4.29 -0.06 12.57
N PHE A 381 -5.11 0.59 13.41
CA PHE A 381 -5.63 -0.04 14.63
C PHE A 381 -6.46 -1.29 14.30
N ARG A 382 -7.38 -1.15 13.33
CA ARG A 382 -8.20 -2.27 12.86
C ARG A 382 -7.34 -3.37 12.29
N GLY A 383 -6.38 -3.08 11.41
CA GLY A 383 -5.46 -4.05 10.85
C GLY A 383 -4.66 -4.82 11.91
N HIS A 384 -4.16 -4.12 12.94
CA HIS A 384 -3.52 -4.76 14.09
C HIS A 384 -4.46 -5.68 14.86
N LYS A 385 -5.71 -5.27 15.08
CA LYS A 385 -6.70 -6.08 15.78
C LYS A 385 -7.14 -7.30 14.95
N ARG A 386 -7.43 -7.12 13.66
CA ARG A 386 -7.77 -8.17 12.69
C ARG A 386 -6.69 -9.25 12.67
N THR A 387 -5.43 -8.82 12.53
CA THR A 387 -4.27 -9.71 12.52
C THR A 387 -4.08 -10.44 13.85
N ARG A 388 -4.19 -9.74 14.98
CA ARG A 388 -3.77 -10.30 16.28
C ARG A 388 -4.84 -11.11 16.98
N PHE A 389 -6.11 -10.71 16.88
CA PHE A 389 -7.19 -11.27 17.69
C PHE A 389 -8.26 -11.97 16.85
N GLU A 390 -8.38 -11.64 15.56
CA GLU A 390 -9.46 -12.13 14.71
C GLU A 390 -8.96 -13.15 13.69
N GLY A 391 -7.64 -13.38 13.61
CA GLY A 391 -7.02 -14.36 12.72
C GLY A 391 -7.11 -13.99 11.25
N ARG A 392 -7.26 -12.70 10.94
CA ARG A 392 -7.40 -12.14 9.59
C ARG A 392 -6.09 -11.53 9.13
N GLU A 393 -5.53 -12.04 8.05
CA GLU A 393 -4.19 -11.63 7.61
C GLU A 393 -4.17 -10.40 6.69
N ASP A 394 -5.32 -10.02 6.14
CA ASP A 394 -5.49 -8.77 5.37
C ASP A 394 -5.03 -7.53 6.15
N GLY A 395 -5.26 -7.51 7.48
CA GLY A 395 -4.86 -6.41 8.35
C GLY A 395 -3.36 -6.12 8.38
N ARG A 396 -2.50 -7.06 7.92
CA ARG A 396 -1.05 -6.87 7.84
C ARG A 396 -0.65 -5.89 6.74
N ILE A 397 -1.39 -5.89 5.65
CA ILE A 397 -1.12 -5.09 4.45
C ILE A 397 -1.32 -3.61 4.77
N ALA A 398 -2.44 -3.27 5.40
CA ALA A 398 -2.68 -1.92 5.92
C ALA A 398 -1.68 -1.53 7.01
N ALA A 399 -1.47 -2.39 8.02
CA ALA A 399 -0.58 -2.12 9.17
C ALA A 399 0.86 -1.74 8.80
N THR A 400 1.30 -2.15 7.61
CA THR A 400 2.69 -2.01 7.15
C THR A 400 2.84 -1.11 5.93
N SER A 401 1.75 -0.56 5.40
CA SER A 401 1.84 0.30 4.24
C SER A 401 2.46 1.66 4.51
N PRO A 402 2.11 2.43 5.56
CA PRO A 402 2.79 3.70 5.82
C PRO A 402 4.32 3.58 5.86
N PRO A 403 4.92 2.59 6.57
CA PRO A 403 6.36 2.47 6.57
C PRO A 403 6.96 1.96 5.26
N TYR A 404 6.25 1.13 4.51
CA TYR A 404 6.66 0.76 3.15
C TYR A 404 6.61 1.97 2.21
N SER A 405 5.53 2.73 2.24
CA SER A 405 5.31 3.92 1.42
C SER A 405 6.36 4.98 1.69
N PHE A 406 6.71 5.18 2.97
CA PHE A 406 7.83 6.04 3.34
C PHE A 406 9.16 5.51 2.77
N CYS A 407 9.42 4.20 2.89
CA CYS A 407 10.62 3.58 2.34
C CYS A 407 10.74 3.78 0.82
N ARG A 408 9.63 3.56 0.08
CA ARG A 408 9.51 3.77 -1.37
C ARG A 408 9.68 5.23 -1.75
N ALA A 409 9.01 6.14 -1.05
CA ALA A 409 9.01 7.56 -1.36
C ALA A 409 10.41 8.18 -1.21
N ARG A 410 11.30 7.63 -0.37
CA ARG A 410 12.70 8.09 -0.27
C ARG A 410 13.48 8.08 -1.58
N HIS A 411 13.22 7.10 -2.46
CA HIS A 411 13.80 7.11 -3.82
C HIS A 411 13.44 8.40 -4.59
N ARG A 412 12.32 9.04 -4.25
CA ARG A 412 11.76 10.24 -4.88
C ARG A 412 12.14 11.54 -4.15
N ARG A 413 13.14 11.50 -3.25
CA ARG A 413 13.72 12.67 -2.57
C ARG A 413 12.74 13.46 -1.70
N ILE A 414 12.10 12.74 -0.78
CA ILE A 414 11.03 13.31 0.03
C ILE A 414 11.49 14.46 0.92
N PHE A 415 12.73 14.47 1.39
CA PHE A 415 13.20 15.57 2.23
C PHE A 415 13.59 16.79 1.38
N GLU A 416 14.11 16.61 0.17
CA GLU A 416 14.31 17.70 -0.80
C GLU A 416 12.98 18.39 -1.16
N VAL A 417 11.93 17.62 -1.42
CA VAL A 417 10.58 18.16 -1.64
C VAL A 417 10.10 18.93 -0.40
N LEU A 418 10.23 18.32 0.78
CA LEU A 418 9.80 18.93 2.05
C LEU A 418 10.52 20.27 2.31
N GLU A 419 11.82 20.36 2.04
CA GLU A 419 12.59 21.60 2.12
C GLU A 419 12.00 22.72 1.25
N GLY A 420 11.57 22.38 0.03
CA GLY A 420 10.92 23.33 -0.87
C GLY A 420 9.66 23.96 -0.28
N TYR A 421 8.83 23.18 0.43
CA TYR A 421 7.64 23.69 1.09
C TYR A 421 7.97 24.47 2.37
N VAL A 422 8.83 23.94 3.22
CA VAL A 422 9.24 24.61 4.46
C VAL A 422 9.85 25.98 4.18
N SER A 423 10.65 26.09 3.12
CA SER A 423 11.29 27.36 2.74
C SER A 423 10.31 28.38 2.17
N LYS A 424 9.20 27.91 1.57
CA LYS A 424 8.21 28.76 0.92
C LYS A 424 7.09 29.20 1.86
N TYR A 425 6.77 28.41 2.88
CA TYR A 425 5.65 28.64 3.78
C TYR A 425 6.16 28.70 5.24
N PRO A 426 6.38 29.91 5.80
CA PRO A 426 6.84 30.07 7.17
C PRO A 426 5.96 29.37 8.22
N GLU A 427 4.66 29.27 7.96
CA GLU A 427 3.65 28.64 8.82
C GLU A 427 3.58 27.12 8.66
N PHE A 428 4.44 26.50 7.83
CA PHE A 428 4.37 25.08 7.49
C PHE A 428 4.31 24.17 8.73
N TRP A 429 5.16 24.43 9.73
CA TRP A 429 5.19 23.61 10.93
C TRP A 429 3.96 23.86 11.82
N ASP A 430 3.42 25.07 11.86
CA ASP A 430 2.20 25.38 12.61
C ASP A 430 1.00 24.60 12.01
N TRP A 431 0.86 24.61 10.68
CA TRP A 431 -0.15 23.81 9.99
C TRP A 431 0.05 22.31 10.19
N THR A 432 1.30 21.84 10.24
CA THR A 432 1.61 20.43 10.52
C THR A 432 1.13 20.01 11.90
N TRP A 433 1.39 20.83 12.92
CA TRP A 433 0.92 20.56 14.28
C TRP A 433 -0.61 20.69 14.41
N GLU A 434 -1.22 21.57 13.63
CA GLU A 434 -2.67 21.71 13.58
C GLU A 434 -3.37 20.50 12.94
N ILE A 435 -2.90 20.03 11.77
CA ILE A 435 -3.38 18.80 11.12
C ILE A 435 -3.24 17.62 12.09
N TYR A 436 -2.08 17.50 12.72
CA TYR A 436 -1.81 16.47 13.73
C TYR A 436 -2.81 16.53 14.90
N ALA A 437 -3.03 17.71 15.48
CA ALA A 437 -3.95 17.89 16.60
C ALA A 437 -5.42 17.59 16.19
N ARG A 438 -5.84 18.02 15.00
CA ARG A 438 -7.16 17.71 14.43
C ARG A 438 -7.34 16.21 14.18
N ALA A 439 -6.32 15.52 13.69
CA ALA A 439 -6.35 14.06 13.49
C ALA A 439 -6.40 13.31 14.83
N LYS A 440 -5.58 13.72 15.81
CA LYS A 440 -5.56 13.12 17.17
C LYS A 440 -6.92 13.21 17.86
N ARG A 441 -7.66 14.30 17.68
CA ARG A 441 -9.04 14.47 18.21
C ARG A 441 -10.05 13.49 17.61
N GLN A 442 -9.79 12.95 16.42
CA GLN A 442 -10.65 11.99 15.74
C GLN A 442 -10.36 10.53 16.15
N ILE A 443 -9.35 10.28 17.00
CA ILE A 443 -9.06 8.94 17.57
C ILE A 443 -10.04 8.63 18.70
N THR A 444 -11.28 8.41 18.32
CA THR A 444 -12.40 8.06 19.20
C THR A 444 -12.91 6.66 18.86
N GLU A 445 -13.77 6.09 19.70
CA GLU A 445 -14.43 4.82 19.38
C GLU A 445 -15.23 4.89 18.06
N ALA A 446 -15.83 6.03 17.74
CA ALA A 446 -16.53 6.24 16.48
C ALA A 446 -15.55 6.26 15.29
N GLY A 447 -14.43 6.97 15.42
CA GLY A 447 -13.39 6.96 14.38
C GLY A 447 -12.78 5.58 14.15
N LEU A 448 -12.62 4.77 15.21
CA LEU A 448 -12.16 3.39 15.08
C LEU A 448 -13.18 2.46 14.42
N ASN A 449 -14.48 2.76 14.56
CA ASN A 449 -15.59 2.01 13.96
C ASN A 449 -15.91 2.42 12.52
N GLU A 450 -15.53 3.63 12.11
CA GLU A 450 -15.67 4.14 10.74
C GLU A 450 -14.70 3.42 9.79
N LEU A 451 -15.18 2.90 8.66
CA LEU A 451 -14.32 2.30 7.64
C LEU A 451 -13.39 3.36 7.02
N LEU A 452 -12.25 2.94 6.47
CA LEU A 452 -11.35 3.87 5.80
C LEU A 452 -12.03 4.54 4.59
N VAL A 453 -12.79 3.78 3.81
CA VAL A 453 -13.59 4.33 2.71
C VAL A 453 -14.55 5.44 3.18
N ASP A 454 -15.18 5.25 4.34
CA ASP A 454 -16.09 6.24 4.93
C ASP A 454 -15.32 7.48 5.39
N ALA A 455 -14.15 7.31 6.01
CA ALA A 455 -13.29 8.42 6.42
C ALA A 455 -12.80 9.24 5.23
N LEU A 456 -12.43 8.60 4.12
CA LEU A 456 -12.05 9.29 2.88
C LEU A 456 -13.22 10.09 2.30
N GLY A 457 -14.42 9.50 2.28
CA GLY A 457 -15.67 10.18 1.90
C GLY A 457 -16.02 11.33 2.84
N ARG A 458 -15.79 11.17 4.15
CA ARG A 458 -15.94 12.22 5.16
C ARG A 458 -14.92 13.35 4.98
N GLY A 459 -13.73 13.05 4.45
CA GLY A 459 -12.78 14.07 4.02
C GLY A 459 -13.33 14.98 2.91
N ILE A 460 -14.27 14.49 2.08
CA ILE A 460 -14.93 15.27 1.03
C ILE A 460 -16.06 16.14 1.62
N ASN A 461 -16.95 15.53 2.40
CA ASN A 461 -18.15 16.22 2.90
C ASN A 461 -17.94 16.95 4.24
N GLN A 462 -16.81 16.72 4.90
CA GLN A 462 -16.40 17.30 6.19
C GLN A 462 -17.42 17.12 7.32
N THR A 463 -18.19 16.03 7.26
CA THR A 463 -19.14 15.68 8.32
C THR A 463 -18.37 15.37 9.61
N PRO A 464 -18.80 15.85 10.79
CA PRO A 464 -18.12 15.52 12.04
C PRO A 464 -18.44 14.09 12.51
N LEU A 465 -17.50 13.47 13.22
CA LEU A 465 -17.79 12.28 14.02
C LEU A 465 -18.73 12.63 15.19
N PRO A 466 -19.47 11.65 15.75
CA PRO A 466 -20.27 11.85 16.95
C PRO A 466 -19.46 12.50 18.09
N ALA A 467 -19.94 13.64 18.59
CA ALA A 467 -19.21 14.48 19.55
C ALA A 467 -19.01 13.83 20.93
N ASP A 468 -19.88 12.90 21.30
CA ASP A 468 -19.88 12.15 22.56
C ASP A 468 -19.03 10.86 22.50
N SER A 469 -18.38 10.59 21.36
CA SER A 469 -17.56 9.39 21.22
C SER A 469 -16.30 9.44 22.08
N PRO A 470 -16.06 8.45 22.96
CA PRO A 470 -14.93 8.49 23.88
C PRO A 470 -13.59 8.32 23.15
N TYR A 471 -12.55 8.97 23.68
CA TYR A 471 -11.18 8.85 23.19
C TYR A 471 -10.61 7.45 23.38
N ASN A 472 -9.86 6.95 22.39
CA ASN A 472 -9.15 5.68 22.48
C ASN A 472 -7.63 5.87 22.68
N GLY A 473 -7.11 5.41 23.82
CA GLY A 473 -5.71 5.56 24.19
C GLY A 473 -4.72 4.59 23.52
N PHE A 474 -5.10 3.84 22.48
CA PHE A 474 -4.18 2.94 21.79
C PHE A 474 -2.94 3.66 21.24
N TYR A 475 -3.15 4.84 20.66
CA TYR A 475 -2.09 5.64 20.03
C TYR A 475 -1.33 6.54 21.02
N ASP A 476 -1.59 6.48 22.32
CA ASP A 476 -0.92 7.37 23.28
C ASP A 476 0.60 7.28 23.21
N SER A 477 1.15 6.07 23.10
CA SER A 477 2.60 5.87 22.99
C SER A 477 3.17 6.36 21.65
N TYR A 478 2.36 6.35 20.59
CA TYR A 478 2.73 6.87 19.28
C TYR A 478 2.73 8.41 19.31
N PHE A 479 1.69 9.01 19.87
CA PHE A 479 1.60 10.47 20.05
C PHE A 479 2.69 10.99 20.98
N ASP A 480 2.97 10.29 22.08
CA ASP A 480 4.08 10.59 22.97
C ASP A 480 5.43 10.54 22.25
N MET A 481 5.63 9.59 21.33
CA MET A 481 6.87 9.51 20.54
C MET A 481 7.04 10.77 19.68
N ILE A 482 5.99 11.25 19.03
CA ILE A 482 6.05 12.45 18.18
C ILE A 482 6.24 13.70 19.05
N GLU A 483 5.45 13.85 20.11
CA GLU A 483 5.41 15.04 20.97
C GLU A 483 6.62 15.16 21.92
N LYS A 484 7.18 14.02 22.38
CA LYS A 484 8.21 13.96 23.44
C LYS A 484 9.53 13.34 22.96
N SER A 485 9.77 13.26 21.64
CA SER A 485 10.99 12.68 21.01
C SER A 485 12.32 13.32 21.43
N GLN A 486 12.31 14.39 22.25
CA GLN A 486 13.51 15.09 22.72
C GLN A 486 14.27 14.42 23.89
N GLU A 487 13.86 13.24 24.38
CA GLU A 487 14.61 12.49 25.42
C GLU A 487 15.22 11.16 24.90
N PRO A 488 16.49 11.15 24.46
CA PRO A 488 17.15 9.99 23.86
C PRO A 488 17.20 8.73 24.75
N SER A 489 17.26 8.91 26.07
CA SER A 489 17.43 7.83 27.04
C SER A 489 16.20 6.92 27.15
N LYS A 490 14.98 7.47 26.99
CA LYS A 490 13.72 6.71 27.02
C LYS A 490 13.48 5.91 25.74
N LEU A 491 14.02 6.37 24.60
CA LEU A 491 13.82 5.75 23.30
C LEU A 491 14.57 4.41 23.12
N SER A 492 15.73 4.27 23.77
CA SER A 492 16.58 3.07 23.69
C SER A 492 15.87 1.79 24.18
N ARG A 493 14.97 1.91 25.16
CA ARG A 493 14.17 0.78 25.67
C ARG A 493 12.88 0.55 24.88
N SER A 494 12.38 1.55 24.14
CA SER A 494 11.03 1.50 23.54
C SER A 494 11.00 0.86 22.14
N LEU A 495 12.11 0.94 21.38
CA LEU A 495 12.17 0.43 20.00
C LEU A 495 12.60 -1.04 19.87
N GLY A 496 13.11 -1.66 20.94
CA GLY A 496 13.35 -3.12 20.98
C GLY A 496 14.52 -3.63 20.12
N VAL A 497 15.35 -2.74 19.58
CA VAL A 497 16.56 -3.05 18.80
C VAL A 497 17.83 -2.68 19.57
N ASN A 498 18.84 -3.54 19.52
CA ASN A 498 20.09 -3.41 20.28
C ASN A 498 21.32 -3.49 19.36
N GLY A 499 22.52 -3.28 19.92
CA GLY A 499 23.78 -3.40 19.19
C GLY A 499 23.95 -2.38 18.06
N GLN A 500 24.62 -2.78 16.99
CA GLN A 500 24.90 -1.93 15.82
C GLN A 500 23.63 -1.55 15.06
N VAL A 501 22.71 -2.49 14.83
CA VAL A 501 21.40 -2.20 14.21
C VAL A 501 20.60 -1.20 15.06
N GLY A 502 20.63 -1.34 16.39
CA GLY A 502 20.03 -0.36 17.29
C GLY A 502 20.66 1.03 17.21
N HIS A 503 21.97 1.13 16.91
CA HIS A 503 22.63 2.43 16.68
C HIS A 503 22.13 3.10 15.41
N VAL A 504 22.02 2.35 14.32
CA VAL A 504 21.46 2.86 13.04
C VAL A 504 20.04 3.39 13.23
N VAL A 505 19.16 2.63 13.92
CA VAL A 505 17.79 3.07 14.20
C VAL A 505 17.75 4.38 15.02
N ARG A 506 18.69 4.57 15.96
CA ARG A 506 18.80 5.83 16.72
C ARG A 506 19.23 6.99 15.84
N GLN A 507 20.15 6.78 14.90
CA GLN A 507 20.56 7.81 13.94
C GLN A 507 19.40 8.20 13.02
N ILE A 508 18.63 7.22 12.54
CA ILE A 508 17.41 7.48 11.75
C ILE A 508 16.42 8.33 12.56
N HIS A 509 16.17 7.96 13.82
CA HIS A 509 15.30 8.76 14.70
C HIS A 509 15.83 10.19 14.87
N ASN A 510 17.12 10.36 15.16
CA ASN A 510 17.73 11.68 15.33
C ASN A 510 17.54 12.56 14.09
N LEU A 511 17.85 12.01 12.92
CA LEU A 511 17.69 12.69 11.64
C LEU A 511 16.24 13.12 11.41
N TRP A 512 15.30 12.19 11.54
CA TRP A 512 13.89 12.41 11.18
C TRP A 512 13.08 13.23 12.19
N HIS A 513 13.57 13.42 13.42
CA HIS A 513 12.80 14.07 14.49
C HIS A 513 13.51 15.24 15.15
N VAL A 514 14.82 15.11 15.40
CA VAL A 514 15.59 16.13 16.10
C VAL A 514 16.13 17.12 15.08
N GLU A 515 16.91 16.63 14.12
CA GLU A 515 17.53 17.48 13.10
C GLU A 515 16.48 18.09 12.17
N LEU A 516 15.40 17.35 11.87
CA LEU A 516 14.30 17.84 11.03
C LEU A 516 13.65 19.11 11.58
N LEU A 517 13.65 19.31 12.91
CA LEU A 517 13.09 20.50 13.56
C LEU A 517 14.13 21.56 13.91
N ASP A 518 15.43 21.34 13.63
CA ASP A 518 16.48 22.34 13.93
C ASP A 518 16.24 23.64 13.12
N PRO A 519 16.00 24.78 13.76
CA PRO A 519 15.77 26.04 13.04
C PRO A 519 17.01 26.52 12.25
N ASN A 520 18.20 25.98 12.52
CA ASN A 520 19.48 26.41 11.91
C ASN A 520 19.92 25.52 10.75
N LYS A 521 19.01 24.75 10.13
CA LYS A 521 19.35 23.95 8.95
C LYS A 521 19.78 24.85 7.79
N GLU A 522 21.00 24.63 7.32
CA GLU A 522 21.52 25.30 6.12
C GLU A 522 20.77 24.86 4.85
N PRO A 523 20.55 25.75 3.87
CA PRO A 523 19.95 25.39 2.58
C PRO A 523 20.57 24.14 1.92
N GLY A 524 19.74 23.41 1.18
CA GLY A 524 20.06 22.09 0.64
C GLY A 524 20.04 20.98 1.69
N TRP A 525 19.38 21.19 2.84
CA TRP A 525 19.30 20.18 3.90
C TRP A 525 18.48 18.98 3.48
N GLY A 526 17.45 19.17 2.66
CA GLY A 526 16.55 18.10 2.22
C GLY A 526 17.31 17.02 1.46
N ARG A 527 18.14 17.42 0.50
CA ARG A 527 19.00 16.49 -0.25
C ARG A 527 19.98 15.74 0.65
N ARG A 528 20.59 16.41 1.63
CA ARG A 528 21.50 15.77 2.61
C ARG A 528 20.76 14.79 3.51
N PHE A 529 19.52 15.09 3.87
CA PHE A 529 18.65 14.22 4.65
C PHE A 529 18.29 12.95 3.87
N ASP A 530 17.90 13.08 2.60
CA ASP A 530 17.63 11.93 1.72
C ASP A 530 18.88 11.02 1.63
N GLU A 531 20.05 11.59 1.30
CA GLU A 531 21.30 10.83 1.18
C GLU A 531 21.72 10.13 2.49
N THR A 532 21.60 10.83 3.62
CA THR A 532 21.94 10.27 4.95
C THR A 532 20.96 9.17 5.35
N SER A 533 19.67 9.36 5.08
CA SER A 533 18.63 8.38 5.40
C SER A 533 18.81 7.09 4.60
N ASP A 534 19.15 7.20 3.31
CA ASP A 534 19.42 6.06 2.44
C ASP A 534 20.69 5.32 2.87
N ALA A 535 21.74 6.04 3.24
CA ALA A 535 22.98 5.44 3.75
C ALA A 535 22.74 4.63 5.04
N LEU A 536 21.96 5.17 5.99
CA LEU A 536 21.59 4.46 7.21
C LEU A 536 20.76 3.21 6.92
N PHE A 537 19.86 3.28 5.95
CA PHE A 537 19.05 2.13 5.55
C PHE A 537 19.86 1.04 4.83
N LYS A 538 20.82 1.44 3.99
CA LYS A 538 21.80 0.53 3.39
C LYS A 538 22.61 -0.19 4.47
N GLN A 539 23.15 0.57 5.41
CA GLN A 539 23.95 0.05 6.52
C GLN A 539 23.17 -0.94 7.38
N ALA A 540 21.88 -0.70 7.63
CA ALA A 540 21.03 -1.67 8.34
C ALA A 540 20.94 -3.00 7.57
N GLY A 541 20.71 -2.96 6.26
CA GLY A 541 20.66 -4.15 5.42
C GLY A 541 21.99 -4.92 5.42
N GLU A 542 23.13 -4.23 5.31
CA GLU A 542 24.47 -4.84 5.35
C GLU A 542 24.77 -5.51 6.70
N LEU A 543 24.41 -4.87 7.81
CA LEU A 543 24.57 -5.44 9.16
C LEU A 543 23.70 -6.69 9.37
N LEU A 544 22.52 -6.73 8.75
CA LEU A 544 21.57 -7.83 8.86
C LEU A 544 21.88 -8.99 7.89
N ASP A 545 22.51 -8.73 6.74
CA ASP A 545 22.93 -9.74 5.75
C ASP A 545 24.11 -10.60 6.20
N VAL A 546 24.82 -10.25 7.28
CA VAL A 546 26.03 -10.97 7.75
C VAL A 546 25.79 -12.48 7.95
N LYS A 547 24.56 -12.88 8.30
CA LYS A 547 24.19 -14.29 8.52
C LYS A 547 23.69 -15.00 7.26
N GLY A 548 23.46 -14.28 6.16
CA GLY A 548 22.93 -14.82 4.90
C GLY A 548 21.51 -15.40 5.00
N CYS A 549 20.76 -15.04 6.05
CA CYS A 549 19.41 -15.51 6.29
C CYS A 549 18.58 -14.51 7.11
N ILE A 550 17.25 -14.64 7.04
CA ILE A 550 16.32 -13.80 7.80
C ILE A 550 16.32 -14.23 9.27
N THR A 551 16.62 -13.29 10.17
CA THR A 551 16.69 -13.55 11.62
C THR A 551 15.72 -12.68 12.41
N ASP A 552 15.50 -13.00 13.69
CA ASP A 552 14.71 -12.17 14.63
C ASP A 552 15.09 -10.67 14.59
N ASP A 553 16.36 -10.36 14.34
CA ASP A 553 16.83 -8.97 14.33
C ASP A 553 16.39 -8.21 13.07
N VAL A 554 16.13 -8.90 11.95
CA VAL A 554 15.50 -8.32 10.75
C VAL A 554 14.08 -7.86 11.08
N TYR A 555 13.30 -8.73 11.72
CA TYR A 555 11.93 -8.41 12.13
C TYR A 555 11.90 -7.28 13.17
N LYS A 556 12.78 -7.30 14.17
CA LYS A 556 12.89 -6.20 15.14
C LYS A 556 13.24 -4.87 14.48
N PHE A 557 14.17 -4.88 13.52
CA PHE A 557 14.49 -3.70 12.73
C PHE A 557 13.27 -3.19 11.98
N ALA A 558 12.57 -4.06 11.24
CA ALA A 558 11.38 -3.71 10.46
C ALA A 558 10.29 -3.04 11.30
N ILE A 559 10.05 -3.56 12.50
CA ILE A 559 9.11 -2.96 13.47
C ILE A 559 9.59 -1.57 13.91
N ALA A 560 10.86 -1.45 14.29
CA ALA A 560 11.41 -0.20 14.79
C ALA A 560 11.44 0.87 13.69
N PHE A 561 11.97 0.53 12.52
CA PHE A 561 11.95 1.34 11.31
C PHE A 561 10.53 1.72 10.92
N GLY A 562 9.59 0.79 11.02
CA GLY A 562 8.20 1.04 10.66
C GLY A 562 7.53 2.07 11.56
N ARG A 563 7.79 2.00 12.88
CA ARG A 563 7.33 3.03 13.84
C ARG A 563 7.89 4.40 13.52
N LEU A 564 9.18 4.49 13.19
CA LEU A 564 9.84 5.77 12.85
C LEU A 564 9.31 6.37 11.55
N SER A 565 8.98 5.53 10.58
CA SER A 565 8.52 5.95 9.25
C SER A 565 7.12 6.56 9.26
N MET A 566 6.35 6.35 10.33
CA MET A 566 5.04 6.96 10.53
C MET A 566 5.07 8.26 11.33
N ALA A 567 6.26 8.78 11.64
CA ALA A 567 6.37 9.87 12.59
C ALA A 567 6.26 11.25 11.94
N LEU A 568 6.95 12.27 12.49
CA LEU A 568 6.79 13.66 12.05
C LEU A 568 6.93 13.88 10.52
N PRO A 569 7.89 13.25 9.80
CA PRO A 569 7.96 13.39 8.35
C PRO A 569 6.69 12.95 7.62
N PHE A 570 6.07 11.84 8.04
CA PHE A 570 4.83 11.33 7.43
C PHE A 570 3.66 12.30 7.66
N ILE A 571 3.61 12.93 8.83
CA ILE A 571 2.59 13.95 9.13
C ILE A 571 2.84 15.22 8.31
N ALA A 572 4.09 15.64 8.16
CA ALA A 572 4.46 16.82 7.38
C ALA A 572 4.01 16.71 5.91
N TYR A 573 3.97 15.52 5.33
CA TYR A 573 3.43 15.30 3.99
C TYR A 573 1.93 15.58 3.86
N HIS A 574 1.16 15.40 4.92
CA HIS A 574 -0.25 15.83 4.91
C HIS A 574 -0.38 17.35 4.82
N THR A 575 0.60 18.09 5.36
CA THR A 575 0.68 19.55 5.20
C THR A 575 1.07 19.94 3.78
N VAL A 576 2.04 19.22 3.19
CA VAL A 576 2.40 19.38 1.77
C VAL A 576 1.16 19.21 0.90
N ASP A 577 0.40 18.13 1.10
CA ASP A 577 -0.84 17.87 0.36
C ASP A 577 -1.89 18.95 0.61
N ALA A 578 -2.01 19.41 1.85
CA ALA A 578 -2.95 20.47 2.18
C ALA A 578 -2.63 21.77 1.42
N ILE A 579 -1.34 22.11 1.33
CA ILE A 579 -0.86 23.24 0.54
C ILE A 579 -1.14 23.03 -0.94
N ILE A 580 -0.89 21.83 -1.48
CA ILE A 580 -1.12 21.50 -2.90
C ILE A 580 -2.61 21.63 -3.28
N ILE A 581 -3.50 21.12 -2.43
CA ILE A 581 -4.95 21.14 -2.69
C ILE A 581 -5.50 22.57 -2.51
N ALA A 582 -5.02 23.32 -1.50
CA ALA A 582 -5.43 24.70 -1.26
C ALA A 582 -4.88 25.66 -2.34
N HIS A 583 -3.63 25.48 -2.73
CA HIS A 583 -2.90 26.32 -3.67
C HIS A 583 -2.50 25.50 -4.88
N VAL A 584 -3.14 25.74 -6.02
CA VAL A 584 -2.77 25.09 -7.28
C VAL A 584 -1.25 25.21 -7.47
N LEU A 585 -0.57 24.06 -7.56
CA LEU A 585 0.84 24.04 -7.93
C LEU A 585 0.97 24.72 -9.29
N HIS A 586 1.59 25.89 -9.31
CA HIS A 586 2.22 26.43 -10.50
C HIS A 586 3.66 25.92 -10.48
N PRO A 587 4.01 24.88 -11.26
CA PRO A 587 5.40 24.53 -11.44
C PRO A 587 6.12 25.76 -11.99
N ARG A 588 7.20 26.17 -11.33
CA ARG A 588 8.17 27.07 -11.95
C ARG A 588 8.97 26.30 -12.99
#